data_AF-A0A9R1R6H8-F1
#
_entry.id   AF-A0A9R1R6H8-F1
#
_cell.length_a   1.000
_cell.length_b   1.000
_cell.length_c   1.000
_cell.angle_alpha   90.00
_cell.angle_beta   90.00
_cell.angle_gamma   90.00
#
_symmetry.space_group_name_H-M   'P 1'
#
loop_
_entity.id
_entity.type
_entity.pdbx_description
1 polymer ?
#
loop_
_entity_poly.entity_id
_entity_poly.type
_entity_poly.pdbx_seq_one_letter_code
_entity_poly.pdbx_strand_id
1 'polypeptide(L)'
;MASSSSPSPPLASLSQTNPNPHAGADPRSDPSMPAASDGDGASPASTELAAPGKEELEPPTPAEETPTPRKTRLPRACNSKPRLPPPPPLERPRRRAAAGAAADETPQCRVVTPLVSEPEAPAELARWRLRCMWELGSVLNFLHVFRALLNITVELTAEDIEAALITPNGTLYDIHMPLLKSIPPITRMAMGRGTWVTVLCRKLRDWWHWVAEGDLPIVASHGAEIEMYKELEPSTRLLILKAICDIRVEQDDIRNYIDTFVKRGYDLSTFRKERIGGDSLGISYWYEDDPILGHRLYREIRRVEQMKKEPGKRSKGKRISTPPVVSYHWETVASTFEEFDDVAVS
;
A
#
# COMPACT_ATOMS: atom_id res chain seq x y z
N MET A 1 35.42 -26.96 -45.61
CA MET A 1 34.96 -27.73 -46.79
C MET A 1 33.78 -28.57 -46.34
N ALA A 2 32.59 -28.60 -46.94
CA ALA A 2 31.92 -27.75 -47.91
C ALA A 2 30.41 -27.93 -47.62
N SER A 3 29.67 -26.86 -47.79
CA SER A 3 28.23 -26.75 -47.57
C SER A 3 27.41 -27.54 -48.59
N SER A 4 26.21 -27.98 -48.22
CA SER A 4 25.14 -28.25 -49.18
C SER A 4 23.77 -27.84 -48.63
N SER A 5 23.36 -26.66 -49.05
CA SER A 5 21.99 -26.13 -49.02
C SER A 5 21.35 -26.41 -50.38
N SER A 6 20.02 -26.60 -50.44
CA SER A 6 19.06 -26.27 -51.53
C SER A 6 17.82 -27.19 -51.51
N PRO A 7 16.71 -26.88 -52.22
CA PRO A 7 16.07 -25.57 -52.46
C PRO A 7 14.53 -25.59 -52.35
N SER A 8 13.91 -24.39 -52.30
CA SER A 8 12.47 -24.16 -52.53
C SER A 8 12.13 -24.02 -54.03
N PRO A 9 10.87 -24.26 -54.46
CA PRO A 9 10.34 -23.77 -55.74
C PRO A 9 9.00 -22.97 -55.56
N PRO A 10 8.39 -22.35 -56.60
CA PRO A 10 8.35 -20.88 -56.73
C PRO A 10 6.94 -20.26 -56.73
N LEU A 11 6.89 -18.92 -56.64
CA LEU A 11 5.74 -18.06 -56.94
C LEU A 11 5.54 -17.92 -58.47
N ALA A 12 4.30 -18.00 -58.94
CA ALA A 12 3.89 -17.43 -60.23
C ALA A 12 2.49 -16.79 -60.13
N SER A 13 2.44 -15.59 -60.67
CA SER A 13 1.36 -14.61 -60.72
C SER A 13 0.45 -14.85 -61.94
N LEU A 14 -0.87 -14.64 -61.82
CA LEU A 14 -1.74 -14.33 -62.95
C LEU A 14 -2.83 -13.34 -62.55
N SER A 15 -2.74 -12.17 -63.17
CA SER A 15 -3.66 -11.05 -63.23
C SER A 15 -4.84 -11.35 -64.16
N GLN A 16 -6.03 -10.78 -63.89
CA GLN A 16 -7.05 -10.33 -64.87
C GLN A 16 -8.21 -9.64 -64.10
N THR A 17 -8.26 -8.31 -64.08
CA THR A 17 -9.08 -7.39 -64.92
C THR A 17 -10.58 -7.31 -64.57
N ASN A 18 -10.94 -6.10 -64.15
CA ASN A 18 -12.28 -5.51 -64.00
C ASN A 18 -13.05 -5.50 -65.34
N PRO A 19 -14.40 -5.43 -65.33
CA PRO A 19 -14.99 -4.12 -65.62
C PRO A 19 -16.29 -3.81 -64.86
N ASN A 20 -16.46 -2.51 -64.59
CA ASN A 20 -17.73 -1.86 -64.26
C ASN A 20 -18.38 -1.34 -65.56
N PRO A 21 -19.72 -1.14 -65.62
CA PRO A 21 -20.21 0.04 -66.34
C PRO A 21 -21.36 0.79 -65.65
N HIS A 22 -21.18 2.12 -65.67
CA HIS A 22 -22.14 3.25 -65.81
C HIS A 22 -23.18 3.50 -64.70
N ALA A 23 -23.26 4.65 -64.01
CA ALA A 23 -23.08 6.10 -64.29
C ALA A 23 -24.36 6.85 -64.70
N GLY A 24 -24.61 7.94 -63.94
CA GLY A 24 -25.45 9.10 -64.26
C GLY A 24 -26.73 9.18 -63.42
N ALA A 25 -27.14 10.30 -62.82
CA ALA A 25 -26.59 11.63 -62.62
C ALA A 25 -27.46 12.33 -61.55
N ASP A 26 -26.85 13.19 -60.73
CA ASP A 26 -27.44 14.21 -59.83
C ASP A 26 -28.20 15.33 -60.64
N PRO A 27 -28.83 16.41 -60.06
CA PRO A 27 -29.03 16.81 -58.65
C PRO A 27 -30.40 17.53 -58.34
N ARG A 28 -30.51 18.08 -57.11
CA ARG A 28 -31.35 19.21 -56.63
C ARG A 28 -32.76 18.91 -56.08
N SER A 29 -32.95 19.15 -54.76
CA SER A 29 -33.65 20.34 -54.22
C SER A 29 -33.82 20.24 -52.69
N ASP A 30 -33.25 21.20 -51.96
CA ASP A 30 -33.70 21.65 -50.62
C ASP A 30 -35.12 22.26 -50.74
N PRO A 31 -35.95 22.28 -49.66
CA PRO A 31 -35.95 23.46 -48.78
C PRO A 31 -36.27 23.23 -47.28
N SER A 32 -35.53 23.96 -46.45
CA SER A 32 -35.91 24.83 -45.31
C SER A 32 -37.21 24.63 -44.51
N MET A 33 -37.03 24.73 -43.18
CA MET A 33 -37.98 25.10 -42.12
C MET A 33 -38.92 26.29 -42.46
N PRO A 34 -40.02 26.42 -41.71
CA PRO A 34 -40.31 27.71 -41.09
C PRO A 34 -40.63 27.64 -39.58
N ALA A 35 -40.39 28.76 -38.91
CA ALA A 35 -40.72 29.04 -37.52
C ALA A 35 -42.06 29.80 -37.39
N ALA A 36 -42.70 29.61 -36.22
CA ALA A 36 -43.53 30.50 -35.39
C ALA A 36 -44.63 31.43 -35.97
N SER A 37 -45.84 31.34 -35.37
CA SER A 37 -46.73 32.41 -34.85
C SER A 37 -48.05 31.74 -34.44
N ASP A 38 -48.50 31.77 -33.18
CA ASP A 38 -49.21 32.83 -32.41
C ASP A 38 -50.67 32.42 -32.18
N GLY A 39 -51.17 32.63 -30.96
CA GLY A 39 -52.60 32.51 -30.66
C GLY A 39 -52.90 32.25 -29.18
N ASP A 40 -53.07 33.35 -28.42
CA ASP A 40 -54.02 33.62 -27.32
C ASP A 40 -54.49 32.44 -26.44
N GLY A 41 -54.42 32.49 -25.11
CA GLY A 41 -54.76 33.59 -24.23
C GLY A 41 -55.95 33.18 -23.36
N ALA A 42 -55.74 32.91 -22.07
CA ALA A 42 -56.71 33.09 -20.98
C ALA A 42 -56.14 32.54 -19.65
N SER A 43 -55.87 33.46 -18.72
CA SER A 43 -55.83 33.20 -17.29
C SER A 43 -57.24 33.44 -16.71
N PRO A 44 -57.59 32.87 -15.55
CA PRO A 44 -57.98 33.78 -14.48
C PRO A 44 -57.38 33.45 -13.12
N ALA A 45 -56.73 34.46 -12.55
CA ALA A 45 -56.94 35.07 -11.23
C ALA A 45 -57.38 34.21 -10.00
N SER A 46 -56.49 34.28 -9.00
CA SER A 46 -56.73 34.66 -7.59
C SER A 46 -57.46 33.70 -6.65
N THR A 47 -56.86 33.39 -5.49
CA THR A 47 -57.16 34.08 -4.20
C THR A 47 -56.23 33.58 -3.08
N GLU A 48 -55.59 34.54 -2.43
CA GLU A 48 -54.78 34.49 -1.22
C GLU A 48 -55.67 34.35 0.03
N LEU A 49 -55.24 33.66 1.12
CA LEU A 49 -55.59 34.01 2.51
C LEU A 49 -54.82 33.19 3.57
N ALA A 50 -53.90 33.91 4.23
CA ALA A 50 -53.61 34.00 5.67
C ALA A 50 -53.30 32.77 6.55
N ALA A 51 -52.15 32.90 7.24
CA ALA A 51 -51.77 32.22 8.48
C ALA A 51 -52.61 32.68 9.70
N PRO A 52 -52.61 31.89 10.79
CA PRO A 52 -51.90 32.30 12.01
C PRO A 52 -51.17 31.09 12.65
N GLY A 53 -50.21 31.18 13.56
CA GLY A 53 -49.58 32.24 14.33
C GLY A 53 -48.39 31.61 15.07
N LYS A 54 -47.43 32.45 15.45
CA LYS A 54 -46.16 32.10 16.10
C LYS A 54 -46.36 31.48 17.49
N GLU A 55 -45.62 30.42 17.77
CA GLU A 55 -45.12 30.14 19.12
C GLU A 55 -43.62 29.84 19.03
N GLU A 56 -42.88 30.57 19.84
CA GLU A 56 -41.43 30.70 19.87
C GLU A 56 -40.86 29.57 20.74
N LEU A 57 -40.03 28.68 20.18
CA LEU A 57 -39.21 27.74 20.94
C LEU A 57 -37.75 27.84 20.50
N GLU A 58 -36.91 28.13 21.49
CA GLU A 58 -35.45 28.27 21.43
C GLU A 58 -34.71 27.02 20.91
N PRO A 59 -33.48 27.20 20.37
CA PRO A 59 -32.69 26.11 19.79
C PRO A 59 -32.12 25.16 20.86
N PRO A 60 -32.14 23.83 20.66
CA PRO A 60 -31.49 22.92 21.60
C PRO A 60 -29.97 23.01 21.47
N THR A 61 -29.33 23.24 22.62
CA THR A 61 -27.89 23.13 22.88
C THR A 61 -27.43 21.68 22.66
N PRO A 62 -26.16 21.42 22.27
CA PRO A 62 -25.73 20.11 21.81
C PRO A 62 -25.65 19.13 22.96
N ALA A 63 -26.32 17.99 22.82
CA ALA A 63 -26.17 16.86 23.71
C ALA A 63 -24.76 16.27 23.59
N GLU A 64 -24.08 16.19 24.73
CA GLU A 64 -22.82 15.49 24.96
C GLU A 64 -22.90 14.05 24.44
N GLU A 65 -22.23 13.76 23.32
CA GLU A 65 -22.01 12.39 22.87
C GLU A 65 -20.99 11.72 23.80
N THR A 66 -21.50 11.00 24.79
CA THR A 66 -20.75 10.02 25.56
C THR A 66 -20.08 9.01 24.60
N PRO A 67 -18.75 8.84 24.63
CA PRO A 67 -18.06 7.92 23.74
C PRO A 67 -18.38 6.49 24.15
N THR A 68 -19.10 5.78 23.27
CA THR A 68 -19.34 4.35 23.41
C THR A 68 -17.99 3.58 23.39
N PRO A 69 -17.84 2.52 24.20
CA PRO A 69 -16.58 1.82 24.34
C PRO A 69 -16.25 1.10 23.03
N ARG A 70 -15.14 1.53 22.41
CA ARG A 70 -14.52 0.90 21.24
C ARG A 70 -14.42 -0.61 21.48
N LYS A 71 -15.33 -1.37 20.87
CA LYS A 71 -15.29 -2.84 20.85
C LYS A 71 -14.00 -3.25 20.14
N THR A 72 -13.03 -3.70 20.95
CA THR A 72 -12.06 -4.75 20.65
C THR A 72 -11.79 -5.00 19.17
N ARG A 73 -10.92 -4.17 18.62
CA ARG A 73 -10.33 -4.36 17.30
C ARG A 73 -9.36 -5.53 17.33
N LEU A 74 -9.50 -6.47 16.40
CA LEU A 74 -8.49 -7.50 16.16
C LEU A 74 -7.21 -6.84 15.62
N PRO A 75 -6.01 -7.20 16.14
CA PRO A 75 -4.77 -6.53 15.80
C PRO A 75 -4.45 -6.73 14.31
N ARG A 76 -4.19 -5.60 13.63
CA ARG A 76 -3.76 -5.55 12.23
C ARG A 76 -2.58 -6.50 11.99
N ALA A 77 -2.56 -7.09 10.80
CA ALA A 77 -1.51 -7.98 10.37
C ALA A 77 -0.13 -7.29 10.48
N CYS A 78 0.84 -8.07 10.98
CA CYS A 78 2.27 -7.77 11.15
C CYS A 78 2.77 -7.05 12.41
N ASN A 79 1.95 -6.81 13.45
CA ASN A 79 2.45 -6.14 14.68
C ASN A 79 1.89 -6.70 16.01
N SER A 80 1.74 -8.02 16.12
CA SER A 80 1.50 -8.67 17.42
C SER A 80 2.72 -8.53 18.34
N LYS A 81 2.67 -7.58 19.30
CA LYS A 81 3.55 -7.56 20.49
C LYS A 81 3.42 -8.91 21.23
N PRO A 82 4.52 -9.60 21.58
CA PRO A 82 4.44 -10.73 22.50
C PRO A 82 3.98 -10.26 23.87
N ARG A 83 2.89 -10.81 24.39
CA ARG A 83 2.52 -10.68 25.81
C ARG A 83 3.52 -11.55 26.58
N LEU A 84 4.43 -10.92 27.32
CA LEU A 84 5.37 -11.65 28.17
C LEU A 84 4.59 -12.48 29.21
N PRO A 85 4.92 -13.76 29.43
CA PRO A 85 4.38 -14.51 30.56
C PRO A 85 4.80 -13.87 31.89
N PRO A 86 3.97 -13.94 32.95
CA PRO A 86 4.34 -13.41 34.26
C PRO A 86 5.59 -14.13 34.79
N PRO A 87 6.54 -13.41 35.41
CA PRO A 87 7.74 -14.02 35.94
C PRO A 87 7.39 -14.99 37.09
N PRO A 88 8.11 -16.12 37.23
CA PRO A 88 7.94 -17.03 38.36
C PRO A 88 8.28 -16.33 39.68
N PRO A 89 7.72 -16.78 40.83
CA PRO A 89 7.98 -16.16 42.13
C PRO A 89 9.48 -16.18 42.47
N LEU A 90 10.03 -15.02 42.82
CA LEU A 90 11.43 -14.86 43.22
C LEU A 90 11.73 -15.65 44.51
N GLU A 91 12.51 -16.72 44.41
CA GLU A 91 13.18 -17.29 45.58
C GLU A 91 14.21 -16.30 46.13
N ARG A 92 14.17 -16.07 47.45
CA ARG A 92 15.04 -15.13 48.15
C ARG A 92 16.49 -15.65 48.16
N PRO A 93 17.49 -14.92 47.63
CA PRO A 93 18.87 -15.35 47.73
C PRO A 93 19.41 -15.14 49.15
N ARG A 94 19.99 -16.22 49.71
CA ARG A 94 20.81 -16.17 50.93
C ARG A 94 22.06 -15.33 50.68
N ARG A 95 22.34 -14.47 51.66
CA ARG A 95 23.46 -13.52 51.73
C ARG A 95 24.82 -14.25 51.69
N ARG A 96 25.69 -13.91 50.74
CA ARG A 96 27.14 -14.06 50.89
C ARG A 96 27.85 -12.83 50.33
N ALA A 97 28.86 -12.39 51.09
CA ALA A 97 29.57 -11.14 50.92
C ALA A 97 30.79 -11.27 50.01
N ALA A 98 31.09 -10.17 49.31
CA ALA A 98 32.37 -9.66 48.81
C ALA A 98 33.24 -10.57 47.92
N ALA A 99 33.49 -10.16 46.67
CA ALA A 99 34.70 -9.41 46.27
C ALA A 99 34.83 -9.29 44.74
N GLY A 100 35.14 -8.07 44.27
CA GLY A 100 35.90 -7.71 43.06
C GLY A 100 35.71 -8.47 41.75
N ALA A 101 35.06 -7.82 40.78
CA ALA A 101 35.64 -7.51 39.46
C ALA A 101 34.63 -6.65 38.69
N ALA A 102 35.09 -5.52 38.18
CA ALA A 102 34.33 -4.66 37.29
C ALA A 102 34.08 -5.40 35.96
N ALA A 103 32.85 -5.83 35.73
CA ALA A 103 32.37 -6.15 34.40
C ALA A 103 31.50 -4.99 33.94
N ASP A 104 32.02 -4.22 32.99
CA ASP A 104 31.30 -3.22 32.22
C ASP A 104 30.27 -3.94 31.32
N GLU A 105 29.16 -4.39 31.91
CA GLU A 105 28.03 -4.93 31.15
C GLU A 105 27.16 -3.79 30.62
N THR A 106 27.68 -3.10 29.61
CA THR A 106 26.79 -2.49 28.63
C THR A 106 26.46 -3.54 27.58
N PRO A 107 25.22 -4.06 27.47
CA PRO A 107 24.79 -4.70 26.25
C PRO A 107 24.63 -3.57 25.22
N GLN A 108 25.74 -3.17 24.62
CA GLN A 108 25.71 -2.49 23.33
C GLN A 108 24.98 -3.46 22.40
N CYS A 109 23.92 -2.99 21.77
CA CYS A 109 23.32 -3.66 20.62
C CYS A 109 24.42 -3.73 19.55
N ARG A 110 25.24 -4.79 19.59
CA ARG A 110 26.17 -5.12 18.53
C ARG A 110 25.29 -5.68 17.44
N VAL A 111 24.99 -4.87 16.42
CA VAL A 111 24.44 -5.41 15.18
C VAL A 111 25.52 -6.37 14.65
N VAL A 112 25.28 -7.68 14.78
CA VAL A 112 26.30 -8.71 14.48
C VAL A 112 26.59 -8.77 12.98
N THR A 113 25.62 -8.42 12.14
CA THR A 113 25.78 -8.27 10.70
C THR A 113 25.65 -6.79 10.30
N PRO A 114 26.65 -6.19 9.61
CA PRO A 114 26.55 -4.83 9.08
C PRO A 114 25.26 -4.64 8.27
N LEU A 115 24.70 -3.43 8.31
CA LEU A 115 23.58 -3.05 7.44
C LEU A 115 24.01 -3.15 5.97
N VAL A 116 23.06 -3.41 5.06
CA VAL A 116 23.36 -3.30 3.63
C VAL A 116 23.78 -1.85 3.37
N SER A 117 25.02 -1.68 2.91
CA SER A 117 25.61 -0.36 2.70
C SER A 117 24.77 0.48 1.73
N GLU A 118 24.64 1.76 2.03
CA GLU A 118 24.02 2.72 1.12
C GLU A 118 24.86 2.80 -0.17
N PRO A 119 24.25 2.60 -1.36
CA PRO A 119 24.98 2.65 -2.61
C PRO A 119 25.33 4.09 -2.98
N GLU A 120 26.49 4.29 -3.60
CA GLU A 120 26.94 5.61 -4.06
C GLU A 120 26.18 6.08 -5.32
N ALA A 121 25.67 5.14 -6.13
CA ALA A 121 24.98 5.44 -7.37
C ALA A 121 23.56 5.98 -7.12
N PRO A 122 23.20 7.18 -7.63
CA PRO A 122 21.88 7.78 -7.40
C PRO A 122 20.71 6.92 -7.88
N ALA A 123 20.91 6.17 -8.97
CA ALA A 123 19.89 5.28 -9.54
C ALA A 123 19.60 4.06 -8.63
N GLU A 124 20.59 3.63 -7.86
CA GLU A 124 20.46 2.52 -6.90
C GLU A 124 19.95 3.01 -5.55
N LEU A 125 20.27 4.25 -5.19
CA LEU A 125 19.86 4.87 -3.92
C LEU A 125 18.34 4.87 -3.73
N ALA A 126 17.58 5.21 -4.77
CA ALA A 126 16.12 5.20 -4.69
C ALA A 126 15.57 3.79 -4.43
N ARG A 127 16.13 2.78 -5.10
CA ARG A 127 15.76 1.36 -4.91
C ARG A 127 16.15 0.87 -3.52
N TRP A 128 17.36 1.18 -3.08
CA TRP A 128 17.86 0.85 -1.74
C TRP A 128 16.94 1.43 -0.66
N ARG A 129 16.53 2.71 -0.78
CA ARG A 129 15.57 3.33 0.16
C ARG A 129 14.24 2.59 0.21
N LEU A 130 13.68 2.19 -0.93
CA LEU A 130 12.45 1.38 -0.97
C LEU A 130 12.65 0.03 -0.28
N ARG A 131 13.81 -0.62 -0.47
CA ARG A 131 14.15 -1.90 0.16
C ARG A 131 14.41 -1.77 1.67
N CYS A 132 14.75 -0.59 2.17
CA CYS A 132 14.82 -0.28 3.60
C CYS A 132 13.45 0.04 4.24
N MET A 133 12.37 0.05 3.45
CA MET A 133 11.01 0.30 3.95
C MET A 133 10.26 -1.02 4.13
N TRP A 134 9.75 -1.26 5.34
CA TRP A 134 8.92 -2.44 5.62
C TRP A 134 7.63 -2.43 4.80
N GLU A 135 7.18 -1.25 4.37
CA GLU A 135 6.01 -1.06 3.52
C GLU A 135 6.16 -1.79 2.17
N LEU A 136 7.38 -1.89 1.62
CA LEU A 136 7.61 -2.65 0.39
C LEU A 136 7.32 -4.13 0.62
N GLY A 137 7.91 -4.72 1.67
CA GLY A 137 7.64 -6.11 2.04
C GLY A 137 6.15 -6.36 2.32
N SER A 138 5.48 -5.41 2.98
CA SER A 138 4.04 -5.49 3.25
C SER A 138 3.19 -5.48 1.96
N VAL A 139 3.51 -4.61 0.99
CA VAL A 139 2.82 -4.54 -0.30
C VAL A 139 3.05 -5.82 -1.10
N LEU A 140 4.29 -6.32 -1.15
CA LEU A 140 4.62 -7.54 -1.87
C LEU A 140 3.88 -8.75 -1.28
N ASN A 141 3.89 -8.92 0.04
CA ASN A 141 3.12 -9.99 0.70
C ASN A 141 1.61 -9.86 0.43
N PHE A 142 1.06 -8.65 0.45
CA PHE A 142 -0.36 -8.45 0.12
C PHE A 142 -0.66 -8.88 -1.33
N LEU A 143 0.19 -8.51 -2.28
CA LEU A 143 0.02 -8.90 -3.68
C LEU A 143 0.19 -10.41 -3.85
N HIS A 144 1.20 -11.04 -3.23
CA HIS A 144 1.37 -12.49 -3.22
C HIS A 144 0.06 -13.22 -2.84
N VAL A 145 -0.54 -12.81 -1.72
CA VAL A 145 -1.71 -13.48 -1.15
C VAL A 145 -3.01 -13.20 -1.93
N PHE A 146 -3.24 -11.96 -2.37
CA PHE A 146 -4.54 -11.55 -2.92
C PHE A 146 -4.56 -11.32 -4.44
N ARG A 147 -3.45 -11.51 -5.14
CA ARG A 147 -3.36 -11.29 -6.59
C ARG A 147 -4.45 -11.99 -7.41
N ALA A 148 -4.72 -13.26 -7.10
CA ALA A 148 -5.76 -14.04 -7.79
C ALA A 148 -7.16 -13.43 -7.55
N LEU A 149 -7.45 -13.01 -6.32
CA LEU A 149 -8.72 -12.36 -5.97
C LEU A 149 -8.87 -10.99 -6.64
N LEU A 150 -7.78 -10.24 -6.74
CA LEU A 150 -7.76 -8.91 -7.37
C LEU A 150 -7.79 -8.99 -8.90
N ASN A 151 -7.67 -10.17 -9.48
CA ASN A 151 -7.63 -10.39 -10.92
C ASN A 151 -6.49 -9.61 -11.59
N ILE A 152 -5.32 -9.57 -10.94
CA ILE A 152 -4.08 -9.02 -11.49
C ILE A 152 -3.43 -10.11 -12.35
N THR A 153 -3.65 -10.05 -13.66
CA THR A 153 -3.22 -11.08 -14.61
C THR A 153 -1.84 -10.84 -15.20
N VAL A 154 -1.33 -9.61 -15.15
CA VAL A 154 0.01 -9.27 -15.63
C VAL A 154 1.04 -9.91 -14.70
N GLU A 155 2.04 -10.61 -15.24
CA GLU A 155 3.20 -11.11 -14.50
C GLU A 155 4.07 -9.95 -14.02
N LEU A 156 3.73 -9.40 -12.85
CA LEU A 156 4.49 -8.35 -12.19
C LEU A 156 5.48 -8.96 -11.19
N THR A 157 6.77 -8.72 -11.41
CA THR A 157 7.86 -9.04 -10.47
C THR A 157 8.01 -7.96 -9.41
N ALA A 158 8.76 -8.23 -8.34
CA ALA A 158 9.01 -7.21 -7.32
C ALA A 158 9.92 -6.08 -7.85
N GLU A 159 10.85 -6.39 -8.76
CA GLU A 159 11.70 -5.43 -9.45
C GLU A 159 10.90 -4.50 -10.35
N ASP A 160 9.86 -5.00 -11.03
CA ASP A 160 8.94 -4.19 -11.83
C ASP A 160 8.19 -3.18 -10.97
N ILE A 161 7.77 -3.59 -9.77
CA ILE A 161 7.09 -2.72 -8.81
C ILE A 161 8.05 -1.65 -8.30
N GLU A 162 9.27 -2.02 -7.91
CA GLU A 162 10.31 -1.06 -7.52
C GLU A 162 10.61 -0.06 -8.64
N ALA A 163 10.79 -0.54 -9.87
CA ALA A 163 11.05 0.31 -11.03
C ALA A 163 9.88 1.27 -11.30
N ALA A 164 8.64 0.81 -11.17
CA ALA A 164 7.45 1.64 -11.33
C ALA A 164 7.29 2.68 -10.21
N LEU A 165 7.68 2.33 -8.97
CA LEU A 165 7.71 3.25 -7.84
C LEU A 165 8.85 4.28 -7.94
N ILE A 166 9.94 3.99 -8.66
CA ILE A 166 11.02 4.95 -8.91
C ILE A 166 10.65 5.83 -10.10
N THR A 167 10.34 5.22 -11.24
CA THR A 167 9.98 5.88 -12.49
C THR A 167 8.54 5.50 -12.85
N PRO A 168 7.56 6.38 -12.59
CA PRO A 168 6.15 6.06 -12.80
C PRO A 168 5.89 5.59 -14.23
N ASN A 169 5.28 4.42 -14.38
CA ASN A 169 4.98 3.79 -15.67
C ASN A 169 3.61 3.07 -15.63
N GLY A 170 3.28 2.32 -16.69
CA GLY A 170 2.01 1.60 -16.82
C GLY A 170 1.71 0.61 -15.69
N THR A 171 2.74 0.02 -15.08
CA THR A 171 2.62 -0.95 -13.98
C THR A 171 1.88 -0.37 -12.78
N LEU A 172 2.08 0.92 -12.46
CA LEU A 172 1.34 1.55 -11.36
C LEU A 172 -0.17 1.52 -11.62
N TYR A 173 -0.60 1.79 -12.86
CA TYR A 173 -2.00 1.69 -13.20
C TYR A 173 -2.53 0.26 -13.06
N ASP A 174 -1.76 -0.73 -13.53
CA ASP A 174 -2.16 -2.14 -13.49
C ASP A 174 -2.26 -2.69 -12.05
N ILE A 175 -1.54 -2.10 -11.10
CA ILE A 175 -1.62 -2.42 -9.67
C ILE A 175 -2.73 -1.63 -8.96
N HIS A 176 -2.75 -0.31 -9.12
CA HIS A 176 -3.69 0.54 -8.38
C HIS A 176 -5.14 0.32 -8.79
N MET A 177 -5.40 0.10 -10.08
CA MET A 177 -6.77 0.03 -10.58
C MET A 177 -7.57 -1.17 -10.02
N PRO A 178 -7.03 -2.40 -9.97
CA PRO A 178 -7.66 -3.52 -9.27
C PRO A 178 -7.89 -3.26 -7.79
N LEU A 179 -6.96 -2.58 -7.11
CA LEU A 179 -7.15 -2.22 -5.71
C LEU A 179 -8.31 -1.23 -5.54
N LEU A 180 -8.38 -0.18 -6.34
CA LEU A 180 -9.38 0.88 -6.15
C LEU A 180 -10.82 0.45 -6.44
N LYS A 181 -11.03 -0.54 -7.32
CA LYS A 181 -12.36 -0.96 -7.79
C LYS A 181 -13.30 -1.41 -6.67
N SER A 182 -12.80 -2.13 -5.68
CA SER A 182 -13.61 -2.71 -4.61
C SER A 182 -13.69 -1.86 -3.35
N ILE A 183 -13.11 -0.64 -3.35
CA ILE A 183 -13.19 0.27 -2.20
C ILE A 183 -14.46 1.13 -2.35
N PRO A 184 -15.39 1.14 -1.38
CA PRO A 184 -16.57 2.00 -1.38
C PRO A 184 -16.23 3.50 -1.36
N PRO A 185 -17.07 4.37 -1.94
CA PRO A 185 -18.17 4.04 -2.84
C PRO A 185 -17.64 3.43 -4.16
N ILE A 186 -18.23 2.33 -4.60
CA ILE A 186 -17.76 1.62 -5.80
C ILE A 186 -17.94 2.52 -7.02
N THR A 187 -16.86 2.78 -7.74
CA THR A 187 -16.88 3.59 -8.94
C THR A 187 -17.69 2.87 -10.02
N ARG A 188 -18.84 3.42 -10.40
CA ARG A 188 -19.71 2.84 -11.43
C ARG A 188 -19.19 3.04 -12.86
N MET A 189 -18.32 4.03 -13.06
CA MET A 189 -17.69 4.30 -14.36
C MET A 189 -16.40 3.48 -14.54
N ALA A 190 -16.10 3.11 -15.78
CA ALA A 190 -14.84 2.47 -16.11
C ALA A 190 -13.67 3.39 -15.74
N MET A 191 -12.82 2.93 -14.83
CA MET A 191 -11.61 3.64 -14.43
C MET A 191 -10.55 3.43 -15.50
N GLY A 192 -10.25 4.48 -16.28
CA GLY A 192 -9.23 4.46 -17.32
C GLY A 192 -7.86 4.94 -16.82
N ARG A 193 -6.81 4.74 -17.64
CA ARG A 193 -5.42 5.15 -17.35
C ARG A 193 -5.26 6.63 -16.99
N GLY A 194 -6.13 7.51 -17.50
CA GLY A 194 -6.09 8.94 -17.19
C GLY A 194 -6.90 9.36 -15.96
N THR A 195 -7.58 8.44 -15.26
CA THR A 195 -8.56 8.80 -14.20
C THR A 195 -8.33 8.11 -12.86
N TRP A 196 -7.47 7.08 -12.82
CA TRP A 196 -7.26 6.30 -11.60
C TRP A 196 -6.63 7.13 -10.47
N VAL A 197 -5.74 8.09 -10.79
CA VAL A 197 -5.12 8.98 -9.79
C VAL A 197 -6.17 9.89 -9.13
N THR A 198 -7.11 10.43 -9.90
CA THR A 198 -8.22 11.21 -9.36
C THR A 198 -9.08 10.37 -8.42
N VAL A 199 -9.36 9.11 -8.78
CA VAL A 199 -10.12 8.19 -7.92
C VAL A 199 -9.32 7.85 -6.66
N LEU A 200 -8.03 7.57 -6.80
CA LEU A 200 -7.10 7.34 -5.69
C LEU A 200 -7.16 8.49 -4.69
N CYS A 201 -7.02 9.74 -5.14
CA CYS A 201 -7.07 10.92 -4.27
C CYS A 201 -8.39 10.99 -3.47
N ARG A 202 -9.52 10.68 -4.11
CA ARG A 202 -10.83 10.63 -3.43
C ARG A 202 -10.89 9.51 -2.39
N LYS A 203 -10.36 8.32 -2.70
CA LYS A 203 -10.29 7.22 -1.73
C LYS A 203 -9.41 7.57 -0.54
N LEU A 204 -8.21 8.09 -0.79
CA LEU A 204 -7.30 8.45 0.29
C LEU A 204 -7.92 9.54 1.19
N ARG A 205 -8.56 10.57 0.64
CA ARG A 205 -9.23 11.60 1.45
C ARG A 205 -10.15 11.01 2.51
N ASP A 206 -10.94 10.00 2.15
CA ASP A 206 -11.95 9.43 3.04
C ASP A 206 -11.34 8.41 4.04
N TRP A 207 -10.23 7.75 3.67
CA TRP A 207 -9.66 6.63 4.43
C TRP A 207 -8.30 6.88 5.09
N TRP A 208 -7.57 7.94 4.70
CA TRP A 208 -6.16 8.15 5.05
C TRP A 208 -5.91 8.09 6.55
N HIS A 209 -6.70 8.83 7.34
CA HIS A 209 -6.61 8.88 8.80
C HIS A 209 -6.77 7.51 9.49
N TRP A 210 -7.33 6.50 8.82
CA TRP A 210 -7.41 5.15 9.34
C TRP A 210 -6.18 4.30 9.05
N VAL A 211 -5.44 4.58 7.97
CA VAL A 211 -4.41 3.66 7.42
C VAL A 211 -3.00 4.22 7.43
N ALA A 212 -2.85 5.54 7.59
CA ALA A 212 -1.57 6.21 7.62
C ALA A 212 -1.55 7.36 8.64
N GLU A 213 -0.34 7.73 9.05
CA GLU A 213 -0.07 8.88 9.90
C GLU A 213 0.42 10.05 9.04
N GLY A 214 0.28 11.27 9.57
CA GLY A 214 0.70 12.49 8.89
C GLY A 214 -0.31 13.01 7.85
N ASP A 215 0.11 14.03 7.12
CA ASP A 215 -0.73 14.72 6.15
C ASP A 215 -0.98 13.87 4.90
N LEU A 216 -2.14 14.07 4.29
CA LEU A 216 -2.52 13.40 3.04
C LEU A 216 -1.57 13.84 1.92
N PRO A 217 -0.79 12.92 1.29
CA PRO A 217 0.30 13.29 0.40
C PRO A 217 -0.15 13.83 -0.96
N ILE A 218 -1.40 13.57 -1.35
CA ILE A 218 -1.94 14.02 -2.63
C ILE A 218 -3.46 14.19 -2.55
N VAL A 219 -3.96 15.27 -3.17
CA VAL A 219 -5.38 15.62 -3.24
C VAL A 219 -5.82 15.82 -4.68
N ALA A 220 -7.10 15.56 -4.97
CA ALA A 220 -7.65 15.80 -6.29
C ALA A 220 -7.69 17.31 -6.58
N SER A 221 -7.17 17.72 -7.73
CA SER A 221 -7.03 19.12 -8.13
C SER A 221 -7.30 19.28 -9.64
N HIS A 222 -8.52 18.96 -10.06
CA HIS A 222 -9.01 19.18 -11.42
C HIS A 222 -8.08 18.63 -12.52
N GLY A 223 -7.46 17.47 -12.29
CA GLY A 223 -6.57 16.78 -13.23
C GLY A 223 -5.07 17.05 -12.98
N ALA A 224 -4.71 18.13 -12.27
CA ALA A 224 -3.32 18.42 -11.93
C ALA A 224 -2.68 17.33 -11.05
N GLU A 225 -3.50 16.62 -10.28
CA GLU A 225 -3.03 15.52 -9.43
C GLU A 225 -2.33 14.40 -10.22
N ILE A 226 -2.61 14.25 -11.52
CA ILE A 226 -2.02 13.20 -12.35
C ILE A 226 -0.52 13.43 -12.54
N GLU A 227 -0.12 14.68 -12.82
CA GLU A 227 1.29 15.02 -12.95
C GLU A 227 1.96 15.10 -11.57
N MET A 228 1.28 15.68 -10.58
CA MET A 228 1.79 15.69 -9.20
C MET A 228 2.12 14.30 -8.69
N TYR A 229 1.28 13.29 -8.99
CA TYR A 229 1.53 11.91 -8.58
C TYR A 229 2.85 11.36 -9.17
N LYS A 230 3.20 11.72 -10.41
CA LYS A 230 4.44 11.28 -11.06
C LYS A 230 5.67 11.92 -10.43
N GLU A 231 5.53 13.15 -9.96
CA GLU A 231 6.57 13.93 -9.30
C GLU A 231 6.80 13.54 -7.83
N LEU A 232 5.89 12.74 -7.24
CA LEU A 232 6.06 12.24 -5.88
C LEU A 232 7.34 11.39 -5.74
N GLU A 233 8.02 11.62 -4.62
CA GLU A 233 9.12 10.77 -4.17
C GLU A 233 8.72 9.29 -4.18
N PRO A 234 9.63 8.37 -4.56
CA PRO A 234 9.34 6.93 -4.62
C PRO A 234 8.77 6.38 -3.30
N SER A 235 9.33 6.81 -2.16
CA SER A 235 8.87 6.43 -0.83
C SER A 235 7.43 6.88 -0.57
N THR A 236 7.03 8.07 -1.03
CA THR A 236 5.66 8.56 -0.88
C THR A 236 4.68 7.76 -1.74
N ARG A 237 5.06 7.39 -2.97
CA ARG A 237 4.26 6.49 -3.81
C ARG A 237 4.10 5.10 -3.17
N LEU A 238 5.15 4.58 -2.53
CA LEU A 238 5.09 3.32 -1.79
C LEU A 238 4.12 3.42 -0.59
N LEU A 239 4.18 4.51 0.19
CA LEU A 239 3.26 4.73 1.30
C LEU A 239 1.80 4.79 0.84
N ILE A 240 1.54 5.45 -0.29
CA ILE A 240 0.21 5.50 -0.91
C ILE A 240 -0.25 4.09 -1.30
N LEU A 241 0.60 3.32 -1.98
CA LEU A 241 0.27 1.95 -2.40
C LEU A 241 -0.03 1.06 -1.20
N LYS A 242 0.82 1.11 -0.16
CA LYS A 242 0.60 0.41 1.10
C LYS A 242 -0.71 0.82 1.76
N ALA A 243 -1.00 2.12 1.83
CA ALA A 243 -2.26 2.61 2.41
C ALA A 243 -3.48 2.04 1.68
N ILE A 244 -3.44 1.93 0.35
CA ILE A 244 -4.50 1.29 -0.41
C ILE A 244 -4.60 -0.21 -0.11
N CYS A 245 -3.49 -0.94 0.03
CA CYS A 245 -3.51 -2.34 0.48
C CYS A 245 -4.18 -2.49 1.86
N ASP A 246 -3.88 -1.62 2.81
CA ASP A 246 -4.50 -1.63 4.14
C ASP A 246 -6.01 -1.37 4.09
N ILE A 247 -6.46 -0.43 3.25
CA ILE A 247 -7.90 -0.22 3.02
C ILE A 247 -8.54 -1.47 2.43
N ARG A 248 -7.82 -2.18 1.55
CA ARG A 248 -8.31 -3.39 0.89
C ARG A 248 -8.52 -4.57 1.82
N VAL A 249 -7.61 -4.77 2.78
CA VAL A 249 -7.80 -5.77 3.85
C VAL A 249 -9.10 -5.51 4.63
N GLU A 250 -9.53 -4.25 4.70
CA GLU A 250 -10.74 -3.84 5.38
C GLU A 250 -12.00 -3.88 4.49
N GLN A 251 -11.97 -4.52 3.32
CA GLN A 251 -13.14 -4.71 2.45
C GLN A 251 -13.70 -6.12 2.51
N ASP A 252 -15.02 -6.23 2.32
CA ASP A 252 -15.74 -7.49 2.54
C ASP A 252 -15.33 -8.61 1.59
N ASP A 253 -14.93 -8.31 0.35
CA ASP A 253 -14.46 -9.32 -0.59
C ASP A 253 -13.19 -10.03 -0.10
N ILE A 254 -12.21 -9.28 0.43
CA ILE A 254 -10.99 -9.86 1.04
C ILE A 254 -11.32 -10.58 2.35
N ARG A 255 -12.16 -10.00 3.21
CA ARG A 255 -12.55 -10.67 4.47
C ARG A 255 -13.28 -11.98 4.21
N ASN A 256 -14.22 -11.98 3.26
CA ASN A 256 -14.96 -13.17 2.86
C ASN A 256 -14.06 -14.21 2.19
N TYR A 257 -13.06 -13.77 1.43
CA TYR A 257 -12.04 -14.65 0.86
C TYR A 257 -11.29 -15.37 1.97
N ILE A 258 -10.71 -14.65 2.94
CA ILE A 258 -10.00 -15.26 4.07
C ILE A 258 -10.92 -16.22 4.85
N ASP A 259 -12.13 -15.77 5.20
CA ASP A 259 -13.11 -16.57 5.94
C ASP A 259 -13.48 -17.88 5.22
N THR A 260 -13.61 -17.84 3.88
CA THR A 260 -13.90 -19.03 3.07
C THR A 260 -12.78 -20.07 3.17
N PHE A 261 -11.51 -19.65 3.17
CA PHE A 261 -10.38 -20.56 3.30
C PHE A 261 -10.22 -21.07 4.73
N VAL A 262 -10.42 -20.22 5.74
CA VAL A 262 -10.41 -20.65 7.15
C VAL A 262 -11.49 -21.71 7.41
N LYS A 263 -12.70 -21.51 6.86
CA LYS A 263 -13.79 -22.50 6.93
C LYS A 263 -13.46 -23.83 6.25
N ARG A 264 -12.56 -23.83 5.26
CA ARG A 264 -12.04 -25.04 4.59
C ARG A 264 -10.88 -25.69 5.34
N GLY A 265 -10.47 -25.14 6.49
CA GLY A 265 -9.40 -25.69 7.34
C GLY A 265 -7.99 -25.18 7.00
N TYR A 266 -7.85 -24.15 6.16
CA TYR A 266 -6.56 -23.51 5.93
C TYR A 266 -6.15 -22.69 7.16
N ASP A 267 -4.87 -22.73 7.50
CA ASP A 267 -4.33 -21.96 8.61
C ASP A 267 -4.16 -20.48 8.26
N LEU A 268 -4.34 -19.60 9.25
CA LEU A 268 -4.21 -18.16 9.09
C LEU A 268 -2.81 -17.71 8.67
N SER A 269 -1.77 -18.49 8.98
CA SER A 269 -0.40 -18.24 8.50
C SER A 269 -0.29 -18.25 6.97
N THR A 270 -1.27 -18.82 6.26
CA THR A 270 -1.33 -18.78 4.78
C THR A 270 -1.52 -17.36 4.24
N PHE A 271 -2.19 -16.48 5.00
CA PHE A 271 -2.47 -15.10 4.58
C PHE A 271 -1.52 -14.09 5.21
N ARG A 272 -0.76 -14.52 6.22
CA ARG A 272 0.09 -13.65 7.03
C ARG A 272 1.48 -14.25 7.11
N LYS A 273 2.47 -13.48 6.66
CA LYS A 273 3.86 -13.85 6.84
C LYS A 273 4.23 -13.94 8.31
N GLU A 274 4.80 -15.07 8.68
CA GLU A 274 5.40 -15.28 9.98
C GLU A 274 6.91 -15.06 9.92
N ARG A 275 7.47 -14.67 11.05
CA ARG A 275 8.92 -14.50 11.21
C ARG A 275 9.56 -15.89 11.20
N ILE A 276 10.54 -16.11 10.32
CA ILE A 276 11.23 -17.41 10.19
C ILE A 276 12.24 -17.66 11.31
N GLY A 277 12.76 -16.59 11.92
CA GLY A 277 13.76 -16.67 12.96
C GLY A 277 14.18 -15.31 13.49
N GLY A 278 15.04 -15.32 14.50
CA GLY A 278 15.62 -14.11 15.07
C GLY A 278 16.70 -14.45 16.08
N ASP A 279 17.54 -13.48 16.39
CA ASP A 279 18.61 -13.63 17.36
C ASP A 279 18.25 -13.03 18.73
N SER A 280 19.11 -13.26 19.72
CA SER A 280 18.98 -12.69 21.07
C SER A 280 19.26 -11.18 21.13
N LEU A 281 19.75 -10.59 20.03
CA LEU A 281 20.15 -9.19 19.92
C LEU A 281 19.04 -8.31 19.35
N GLY A 282 17.90 -8.90 19.01
CA GLY A 282 16.71 -8.20 18.54
C GLY A 282 16.62 -8.10 17.02
N ILE A 283 17.37 -8.93 16.29
CA ILE A 283 17.20 -9.10 14.85
C ILE A 283 16.11 -10.15 14.62
N SER A 284 15.22 -9.87 13.68
CA SER A 284 14.17 -10.79 13.22
C SER A 284 14.26 -10.92 11.71
N TYR A 285 13.98 -12.12 11.18
CA TYR A 285 14.08 -12.43 9.76
C TYR A 285 12.73 -12.88 9.18
N TRP A 286 12.48 -12.53 7.92
CA TRP A 286 11.32 -12.97 7.14
C TRP A 286 11.81 -13.38 5.75
N TYR A 287 11.23 -14.45 5.19
CA TYR A 287 11.61 -14.93 3.88
C TYR A 287 10.39 -15.06 2.98
N GLU A 288 10.40 -14.34 1.85
CA GLU A 288 9.40 -14.45 0.80
C GLU A 288 9.79 -15.50 -0.22
N ASP A 289 8.80 -16.29 -0.63
CA ASP A 289 8.93 -17.36 -1.60
C ASP A 289 7.73 -17.27 -2.55
N ASP A 290 7.86 -16.42 -3.57
CA ASP A 290 6.86 -16.23 -4.60
C ASP A 290 7.49 -16.51 -5.97
N PRO A 291 6.94 -17.45 -6.76
CA PRO A 291 7.47 -17.77 -8.09
C PRO A 291 7.49 -16.60 -9.10
N ILE A 292 6.68 -15.57 -8.86
CA ILE A 292 6.51 -14.39 -9.72
C ILE A 292 7.18 -13.15 -9.10
N LEU A 293 6.94 -12.87 -7.81
CA LEU A 293 7.56 -11.73 -7.11
C LEU A 293 9.02 -12.00 -6.71
N GLY A 294 9.46 -13.25 -6.81
CA GLY A 294 10.82 -13.68 -6.50
C GLY A 294 11.02 -14.07 -5.03
N HIS A 295 12.23 -14.52 -4.73
CA HIS A 295 12.65 -14.89 -3.38
C HIS A 295 13.32 -13.70 -2.70
N ARG A 296 12.92 -13.38 -1.47
CA ARG A 296 13.47 -12.22 -0.74
C ARG A 296 13.67 -12.52 0.73
N LEU A 297 14.84 -12.17 1.26
CA LEU A 297 15.12 -12.20 2.69
C LEU A 297 15.04 -10.79 3.25
N TYR A 298 14.25 -10.60 4.29
CA TYR A 298 14.15 -9.34 5.02
C TYR A 298 14.68 -9.50 6.44
N ARG A 299 15.21 -8.41 7.00
CA ARG A 299 15.51 -8.32 8.43
C ARG A 299 14.96 -7.05 9.06
N GLU A 300 14.53 -7.19 10.30
CA GLU A 300 14.18 -6.08 11.21
C GLU A 300 15.20 -6.08 12.34
N ILE A 301 15.76 -4.92 12.65
CA ILE A 301 16.73 -4.73 13.72
C ILE A 301 16.13 -3.79 14.75
N ARG A 302 15.88 -4.32 15.94
CA ARG A 302 15.43 -3.53 17.08
C ARG A 302 16.61 -2.87 17.79
N ARG A 303 16.70 -1.55 17.73
CA ARG A 303 17.70 -0.76 18.46
C ARG A 303 17.08 -0.23 19.75
N VAL A 304 17.79 -0.43 20.86
CA VAL A 304 17.40 0.06 22.18
C VAL A 304 18.45 1.05 22.65
N GLU A 305 18.15 2.34 22.57
CA GLU A 305 19.02 3.37 23.10
C GLU A 305 18.80 3.49 24.61
N GLN A 306 19.79 3.04 25.38
CA GLN A 306 19.84 3.30 26.81
C GLN A 306 20.43 4.70 27.00
N MET A 307 19.60 5.68 27.39
CA MET A 307 20.12 6.96 27.86
C MET A 307 21.06 6.71 29.04
N LYS A 308 22.37 6.87 28.82
CA LYS A 308 23.36 6.85 29.89
C LYS A 308 22.94 7.91 30.91
N LYS A 309 22.67 7.49 32.15
CA LYS A 309 22.57 8.42 33.26
C LYS A 309 23.90 9.17 33.35
N GLU A 310 23.87 10.49 33.21
CA GLU A 310 25.04 11.33 33.49
C GLU A 310 25.60 10.97 34.87
N PRO A 311 26.88 10.57 34.99
CA PRO A 311 27.47 10.25 36.27
C PRO A 311 27.73 11.54 37.03
N GLY A 312 26.74 11.99 37.82
CA GLY A 312 26.92 13.17 38.67
C GLY A 312 25.65 13.77 39.30
N LYS A 313 24.47 13.62 38.69
CA LYS A 313 23.23 14.18 39.25
C LYS A 313 22.53 13.18 40.16
N ARG A 314 22.81 13.26 41.46
CA ARG A 314 21.93 12.71 42.51
C ARG A 314 20.67 13.57 42.61
N SER A 315 19.67 13.33 41.77
CA SER A 315 18.33 13.88 41.99
C SER A 315 17.61 13.07 43.06
N LYS A 316 17.39 13.72 44.21
CA LYS A 316 16.57 13.24 45.31
C LYS A 316 15.11 13.50 44.92
N GLY A 317 14.39 12.48 44.45
CA GLY A 317 12.96 12.58 44.19
C GLY A 317 12.47 11.71 43.03
N LYS A 318 11.60 10.76 43.36
CA LYS A 318 10.72 9.94 42.49
C LYS A 318 11.39 9.30 41.25
N ARG A 319 11.59 7.98 41.30
CA ARG A 319 11.98 7.14 40.15
C ARG A 319 10.94 7.30 39.03
N ILE A 320 11.17 8.24 38.13
CA ILE A 320 10.63 8.18 36.78
C ILE A 320 11.79 7.66 35.95
N SER A 321 11.89 6.34 35.80
CA SER A 321 12.75 5.78 34.77
C SER A 321 12.12 6.18 33.45
N THR A 322 12.74 7.10 32.72
CA THR A 322 12.38 7.34 31.32
C THR A 322 12.47 5.99 30.59
N PRO A 323 11.41 5.56 29.90
CA PRO A 323 11.44 4.30 29.17
C PRO A 323 12.54 4.38 28.11
N PRO A 324 13.26 3.28 27.84
CA PRO A 324 14.28 3.26 26.81
C PRO A 324 13.64 3.59 25.45
N VAL A 325 14.31 4.43 24.66
CA VAL A 325 13.88 4.72 23.29
C VAL A 325 14.20 3.48 22.46
N VAL A 326 13.16 2.91 21.85
CA VAL A 326 13.27 1.76 20.97
C VAL A 326 12.99 2.23 19.56
N SER A 327 13.95 2.04 18.66
CA SER A 327 13.77 2.25 17.22
C SER A 327 13.87 0.91 16.49
N TYR A 328 13.26 0.85 15.32
CA TYR A 328 13.25 -0.32 14.45
C TYR A 328 13.83 0.08 13.11
N HIS A 329 14.65 -0.78 12.53
CA HIS A 329 15.19 -0.63 11.19
C HIS A 329 14.83 -1.85 10.37
N TRP A 330 14.35 -1.65 9.14
CA TRP A 330 13.98 -2.73 8.23
C TRP A 330 14.86 -2.68 6.99
N GLU A 331 15.17 -3.84 6.42
CA GLU A 331 15.77 -3.91 5.09
C GLU A 331 15.57 -5.27 4.40
N THR A 332 15.56 -5.24 3.07
CA THR A 332 15.78 -6.41 2.22
C THR A 332 17.26 -6.74 2.19
N VAL A 333 17.61 -7.89 2.76
CA VAL A 333 18.98 -8.41 2.87
C VAL A 333 19.42 -9.06 1.56
N ALA A 334 18.53 -9.83 0.93
CA ALA A 334 18.80 -10.52 -0.32
C ALA A 334 17.54 -10.63 -1.18
N SER A 335 17.74 -10.53 -2.50
CA SER A 335 16.73 -10.58 -3.56
C SER A 335 17.24 -11.27 -4.82
N THR A 336 18.56 -11.44 -4.99
CA THR A 336 19.17 -12.23 -6.06
C THR A 336 19.98 -13.39 -5.49
N PHE A 337 20.28 -14.38 -6.34
CA PHE A 337 21.06 -15.55 -5.92
C PHE A 337 22.44 -15.15 -5.36
N GLU A 338 23.11 -14.19 -5.98
CA GLU A 338 24.40 -13.68 -5.54
C GLU A 338 24.31 -13.04 -4.15
N GLU A 339 23.27 -12.23 -3.91
CA GLU A 339 23.03 -11.64 -2.59
C GLU A 339 22.74 -12.72 -1.53
N PHE A 340 22.07 -13.82 -1.90
CA PHE A 340 21.85 -14.94 -1.00
C PHE A 340 23.16 -15.69 -0.67
N ASP A 341 24.04 -15.88 -1.64
CA ASP A 341 25.35 -16.53 -1.44
C ASP A 341 26.23 -15.68 -0.52
N ASP A 342 26.27 -14.36 -0.75
CA ASP A 342 27.00 -13.41 0.11
C ASP A 342 26.55 -13.47 1.57
N VAL A 343 25.23 -13.58 1.80
CA VAL A 343 24.64 -13.69 3.14
C VAL A 343 24.87 -15.06 3.78
N ALA A 344 24.92 -16.13 2.99
CA ALA A 344 25.16 -17.48 3.51
C ALA A 344 26.60 -17.68 3.97
N VAL A 345 27.54 -16.92 3.41
CA VAL A 345 28.98 -17.00 3.71
C VAL A 345 29.42 -16.00 4.79
N SER A 346 28.58 -15.01 5.11
CA SER A 346 28.79 -14.02 6.20
C SER A 346 28.43 -14.56 7.58
#